data_AF-A0A1I4XSF8-F1
#
_entry.id   AF-A0A1I4XSF8-F1
#
_cell.length_a   1.000
_cell.length_b   1.000
_cell.length_c   1.000
_cell.angle_alpha   90.00
_cell.angle_beta   90.00
_cell.angle_gamma   90.00
#
_symmetry.space_group_name_H-M   'P 1'
#
loop_
_entity.id
_entity.type
_entity.pdbx_description
1 polymer ?
#
loop_
_entity_poly.entity_id
_entity_poly.type
_entity_poly.pdbx_seq_one_letter_code
_entity_poly.pdbx_strand_id
1 'polypeptide(L)'
;MTAALRKQLALKPARPETSFGPFKLLHALPWLILAAAMRVIAFGGGAVALPAIIIADISVLLAFFATAQQSIEAAGGQSSLGALTLGEQLNLSFSILWRIALVMTSAALGIAAIGHEAFAPHLMAGLDGMAFDQFTHPGRFWSAWIAIIVLLMIVRAEHDDGRVALFAAIGEFARRGLWLGAAVIALGVINVALAYGQEAVRSAIWNFWQTSSASQFSKNLIYFVFIFSFAMLRLWITLMILTLGLRQSYVRAD
;
A
#
# COMPACT_ATOMS: atom_id res chain seq x y z
N MET A 1 -19.58 -45.33 11.99
CA MET A 1 -19.18 -43.93 11.71
C MET A 1 -20.40 -43.04 11.77
N THR A 2 -20.54 -42.23 12.82
CA THR A 2 -21.77 -41.50 13.17
C THR A 2 -21.90 -40.18 12.40
N ALA A 3 -23.14 -39.79 12.10
CA ALA A 3 -23.49 -38.54 11.41
C ALA A 3 -22.91 -37.27 12.09
N ALA A 4 -22.55 -37.35 13.38
CA ALA A 4 -21.86 -36.30 14.12
C ALA A 4 -20.43 -36.02 13.60
N LEU A 5 -19.68 -37.07 13.20
CA LEU A 5 -18.34 -36.90 12.61
C LEU A 5 -18.43 -36.34 11.18
N ARG A 6 -19.48 -36.70 10.44
CA ARG A 6 -19.77 -36.15 9.11
C ARG A 6 -20.17 -34.67 9.20
N LYS A 7 -20.82 -34.23 10.28
CA LYS A 7 -21.09 -32.79 10.57
C LYS A 7 -19.86 -32.00 11.04
N GLN A 8 -18.86 -32.64 11.63
CA GLN A 8 -17.59 -31.99 11.98
C GLN A 8 -16.64 -31.87 10.77
N LEU A 9 -16.72 -32.79 9.80
CA LEU A 9 -15.89 -32.81 8.60
C LEU A 9 -16.56 -32.18 7.37
N ALA A 10 -17.89 -32.22 7.27
CA ALA A 10 -18.64 -31.50 6.25
C ALA A 10 -18.92 -30.09 6.76
N LEU A 11 -18.23 -29.11 6.18
CA LEU A 11 -18.53 -27.69 6.28
C LEU A 11 -18.25 -27.11 7.67
N LYS A 12 -16.96 -26.97 8.02
CA LYS A 12 -16.54 -25.65 8.50
C LYS A 12 -16.98 -24.71 7.37
N PRO A 13 -18.03 -23.90 7.53
CA PRO A 13 -18.42 -22.98 6.49
C PRO A 13 -17.15 -22.20 6.18
N ALA A 14 -16.86 -21.98 4.90
CA ALA A 14 -15.86 -20.99 4.52
C ALA A 14 -16.10 -19.78 5.43
N ARG A 15 -15.20 -19.56 6.39
CA ARG A 15 -15.42 -18.54 7.41
C ARG A 15 -15.66 -17.22 6.64
N PRO A 16 -16.44 -16.27 7.19
CA PRO A 16 -16.58 -14.95 6.59
C PRO A 16 -15.22 -14.22 6.38
N GLU A 17 -14.11 -14.84 6.78
CA GLU A 17 -12.71 -14.68 6.34
C GLU A 17 -12.45 -14.54 4.83
N THR A 18 -13.43 -14.73 3.94
CA THR A 18 -13.24 -14.60 2.48
C THR A 18 -13.89 -13.35 1.87
N SER A 19 -14.63 -12.56 2.65
CA SER A 19 -15.15 -11.29 2.18
C SER A 19 -14.07 -10.20 2.28
N PHE A 20 -13.02 -10.31 1.46
CA PHE A 20 -12.16 -9.18 1.07
C PHE A 20 -12.84 -8.40 -0.06
N GLY A 21 -14.12 -8.06 0.16
CA GLY A 21 -14.92 -7.37 -0.85
C GLY A 21 -14.42 -5.96 -1.12
N PRO A 22 -14.62 -5.43 -2.34
CA PRO A 22 -14.25 -4.06 -2.73
C PRO A 22 -14.81 -2.97 -1.80
N PHE A 23 -15.87 -3.29 -1.03
CA PHE A 23 -16.52 -2.40 -0.07
C PHE A 23 -15.67 -2.08 1.18
N LYS A 24 -14.56 -2.77 1.43
CA LYS A 24 -13.65 -2.44 2.55
C LYS A 24 -12.69 -1.28 2.24
N LEU A 25 -12.54 -0.93 0.98
CA LEU A 25 -11.77 0.25 0.55
C LEU A 25 -12.52 1.57 0.80
N LEU A 26 -13.80 1.50 1.21
CA LEU A 26 -14.63 2.69 1.43
C LEU A 26 -14.07 3.65 2.49
N HIS A 27 -13.34 3.16 3.49
CA HIS A 27 -12.70 4.01 4.50
C HIS A 27 -11.37 4.61 4.03
N ALA A 28 -10.73 3.98 3.04
CA ALA A 28 -9.57 4.53 2.36
C ALA A 28 -9.95 5.48 1.22
N LEU A 29 -11.21 5.48 0.77
CA LEU A 29 -11.70 6.36 -0.29
C LEU A 29 -11.36 7.83 -0.07
N PRO A 30 -11.64 8.46 1.09
CA PRO A 30 -11.40 9.89 1.26
C PRO A 30 -9.92 10.24 1.10
N TRP A 31 -9.06 9.38 1.63
CA TRP A 31 -7.61 9.52 1.56
C TRP A 31 -7.07 9.25 0.15
N LEU A 32 -7.56 8.23 -0.54
CA LEU A 32 -7.19 7.96 -1.94
C LEU A 32 -7.67 9.05 -2.90
N ILE A 33 -8.87 9.60 -2.67
CA ILE A 33 -9.40 10.74 -3.42
C ILE A 33 -8.50 11.95 -3.21
N LEU A 34 -8.13 12.24 -1.96
CA LEU A 34 -7.22 13.34 -1.62
C LEU A 34 -5.84 13.14 -2.27
N ALA A 35 -5.28 11.93 -2.20
CA ALA A 35 -4.01 11.60 -2.83
C ALA A 35 -4.04 11.78 -4.35
N ALA A 36 -5.10 11.28 -5.00
CA ALA A 36 -5.29 11.43 -6.44
C ALA A 36 -5.49 12.91 -6.83
N ALA A 37 -6.25 13.68 -6.04
CA ALA A 37 -6.49 15.09 -6.30
C ALA A 37 -5.20 15.92 -6.19
N MET A 38 -4.41 15.69 -5.14
CA MET A 38 -3.11 16.34 -4.98
C MET A 38 -2.14 16.00 -6.11
N ARG A 39 -2.19 14.79 -6.65
CA ARG A 39 -1.39 14.41 -7.83
C ARG A 39 -1.82 15.11 -9.11
N VAL A 40 -3.11 15.36 -9.30
CA VAL A 40 -3.60 16.19 -10.41
C VAL A 40 -3.08 17.63 -10.27
N ILE A 41 -3.07 18.17 -9.05
CA ILE A 41 -2.49 19.50 -8.78
C ILE A 41 -0.98 19.50 -9.05
N ALA A 42 -0.25 18.48 -8.59
CA ALA A 42 1.18 18.36 -8.83
C ALA A 42 1.54 18.22 -10.31
N PHE A 43 0.70 17.55 -11.10
CA PHE A 43 0.87 17.41 -12.55
C PHE A 43 0.75 18.76 -13.29
N GLY A 44 0.00 19.72 -12.73
CA GLY A 44 -0.05 21.09 -13.22
C GLY A 44 1.28 21.85 -13.10
N GLY A 45 2.24 21.33 -12.32
CA GLY A 45 3.56 21.91 -12.13
C GLY A 45 3.57 23.14 -11.23
N GLY A 46 4.76 23.75 -11.07
CA GLY A 46 4.97 24.98 -10.29
C GLY A 46 5.26 24.76 -8.80
N ALA A 47 5.31 25.87 -8.04
CA ALA A 47 5.72 25.88 -6.64
C ALA A 47 4.79 25.07 -5.71
N VAL A 48 3.55 24.82 -6.12
CA VAL A 48 2.56 24.03 -5.38
C VAL A 48 2.72 22.51 -5.57
N ALA A 49 3.54 22.05 -6.52
CA ALA A 49 3.67 20.63 -6.80
C ALA A 49 4.32 19.84 -5.65
N LEU A 50 5.36 20.40 -5.04
CA LEU A 50 6.08 19.76 -3.94
C LEU A 50 5.21 19.55 -2.68
N PRO A 51 4.50 20.58 -2.15
CA PRO A 51 3.59 20.35 -1.03
C PRO A 51 2.43 19.40 -1.39
N ALA A 52 1.95 19.44 -2.64
CA ALA A 52 0.91 18.50 -3.09
C ALA A 52 1.40 17.04 -3.06
N ILE A 53 2.64 16.76 -3.48
CA ILE A 53 3.22 15.40 -3.39
C ILE A 53 3.29 14.93 -1.94
N ILE A 54 3.75 15.79 -1.02
CA ILE A 54 3.83 15.45 0.42
C ILE A 54 2.44 15.09 0.97
N ILE A 55 1.41 15.89 0.66
CA ILE A 55 0.04 15.61 1.09
C ILE A 55 -0.48 14.31 0.46
N ALA A 56 -0.13 14.04 -0.80
CA ALA A 56 -0.50 12.80 -1.47
C ALA A 56 0.10 11.58 -0.76
N ASP A 57 1.39 11.62 -0.40
CA ASP A 57 2.08 10.54 0.29
C ASP A 57 1.49 10.27 1.68
N ILE A 58 1.22 11.33 2.45
CA ILE A 58 0.53 11.21 3.75
C ILE A 58 -0.83 10.53 3.55
N SER A 59 -1.57 10.94 2.52
CA SER A 59 -2.89 10.39 2.23
C SER A 59 -2.82 8.92 1.80
N VAL A 60 -1.81 8.51 1.03
CA VAL A 60 -1.58 7.10 0.69
C VAL A 60 -1.32 6.27 1.94
N LEU A 61 -0.50 6.78 2.86
CA LEU A 61 -0.24 6.07 4.11
C LEU A 61 -1.50 5.93 4.95
N LEU A 62 -2.31 6.98 5.08
CA LEU A 62 -3.57 6.93 5.81
C LEU A 62 -4.58 5.97 5.17
N ALA A 63 -4.64 5.95 3.83
CA ALA A 63 -5.42 4.98 3.09
C ALA A 63 -4.97 3.54 3.37
N PHE A 64 -3.65 3.30 3.36
CA PHE A 64 -3.09 2.00 3.67
C PHE A 64 -3.38 1.59 5.11
N PHE A 65 -3.19 2.49 6.06
CA PHE A 65 -3.44 2.26 7.48
C PHE A 65 -4.90 1.90 7.75
N ALA A 66 -5.85 2.71 7.25
CA ALA A 66 -7.28 2.47 7.40
C ALA A 66 -7.70 1.11 6.83
N THR A 67 -7.13 0.72 5.69
CA THR A 67 -7.44 -0.56 5.05
C THR A 67 -6.76 -1.75 5.76
N ALA A 68 -5.54 -1.57 6.26
CA ALA A 68 -4.82 -2.57 7.03
C ALA A 68 -5.54 -2.90 8.34
N GLN A 69 -5.95 -1.87 9.10
CA GLN A 69 -6.72 -2.02 10.34
C GLN A 69 -8.00 -2.82 10.13
N GLN A 70 -8.81 -2.47 9.12
CA GLN A 70 -10.03 -3.22 8.82
C GLN A 70 -9.76 -4.65 8.36
N SER A 71 -8.64 -4.89 7.69
CA SER A 71 -8.24 -6.24 7.31
C SER A 71 -7.89 -7.09 8.52
N ILE A 72 -7.29 -6.50 9.56
CA ILE A 72 -6.97 -7.16 10.83
C ILE A 72 -8.23 -7.42 11.65
N GLU A 73 -9.10 -6.41 11.82
CA GLU A 73 -10.40 -6.53 12.49
C GLU A 73 -11.27 -7.62 11.85
N ALA A 74 -11.31 -7.65 10.52
CA ALA A 74 -12.07 -8.66 9.78
C ALA A 74 -11.46 -10.07 9.83
N ALA A 75 -10.16 -10.20 10.10
CA ALA A 75 -9.51 -11.48 10.34
C ALA A 75 -9.80 -12.05 11.74
N GLY A 76 -10.60 -11.35 12.55
CA GLY A 76 -10.93 -11.73 13.93
C GLY A 76 -9.86 -11.30 14.94
N GLY A 77 -8.91 -10.44 14.54
CA GLY A 77 -7.99 -9.78 15.46
C GLY A 77 -8.72 -8.69 16.26
N GLN A 78 -8.41 -8.58 17.55
CA GLN A 78 -8.81 -7.40 18.31
C GLN A 78 -7.84 -6.25 17.97
N SER A 79 -8.32 -5.28 17.20
CA SER A 79 -7.63 -4.02 16.95
C SER A 79 -7.96 -3.06 18.09
N SER A 80 -6.95 -2.66 18.87
CA SER A 80 -7.08 -1.56 19.83
C SER A 80 -7.18 -0.20 19.11
N LEU A 81 -6.89 -0.14 17.81
CA LEU A 81 -6.97 1.07 16.97
C LEU A 81 -8.40 1.56 16.73
N GLY A 82 -9.41 0.69 16.79
CA GLY A 82 -10.81 1.10 16.69
C GLY A 82 -11.30 1.88 17.93
N ALA A 83 -10.60 1.73 19.06
CA ALA A 83 -10.85 2.49 20.29
C ALA A 83 -9.98 3.76 20.40
N LEU A 84 -8.98 3.92 19.53
CA LEU A 84 -8.10 5.08 19.52
C LEU A 84 -8.79 6.26 18.85
N THR A 85 -8.58 7.44 19.42
CA THR A 85 -9.06 8.69 18.85
C THR A 85 -8.37 8.97 17.51
N LEU A 86 -9.04 9.70 16.60
CA LEU A 86 -8.44 10.11 15.31
C LEU A 86 -7.05 10.76 15.48
N GLY A 87 -6.82 11.48 16.58
CA GLY A 87 -5.53 12.08 16.90
C GLY A 87 -4.44 11.05 17.20
N GLU A 88 -4.76 9.98 17.91
CA GLU A 88 -3.81 8.89 18.21
C GLU A 88 -3.50 8.05 16.97
N GLN A 89 -4.51 7.79 16.13
CA GLN A 89 -4.33 7.13 14.84
C GLN A 89 -3.42 7.95 13.91
N LEU A 90 -3.61 9.28 13.87
CA LEU A 90 -2.74 10.18 13.13
C LEU A 90 -1.32 10.21 13.71
N ASN A 91 -1.16 10.31 15.03
CA ASN A 91 0.17 10.29 15.67
C ASN A 91 0.93 8.99 15.40
N LEU A 92 0.24 7.84 15.45
CA LEU A 92 0.83 6.56 15.11
C LEU A 92 1.24 6.52 13.63
N SER A 93 0.37 6.99 12.73
CA SER A 93 0.65 7.09 11.30
C SER A 93 1.86 7.99 11.02
N PHE A 94 1.95 9.15 11.69
CA PHE A 94 3.11 10.05 11.60
C PHE A 94 4.39 9.42 12.14
N SER A 95 4.32 8.67 13.24
CA SER A 95 5.45 7.94 13.82
C SER A 95 5.98 6.87 12.86
N ILE A 96 5.09 6.14 12.18
CA ILE A 96 5.45 5.19 11.12
C ILE A 96 6.04 5.93 9.92
N LEU A 97 5.39 7.01 9.47
CA LEU A 97 5.82 7.82 8.32
C LEU A 97 7.25 8.32 8.51
N TRP A 98 7.56 8.92 9.66
CA TRP A 98 8.88 9.47 9.92
C TRP A 98 9.98 8.40 9.84
N ARG A 99 9.71 7.20 10.36
CA ARG A 99 10.67 6.09 10.33
C ARG A 99 10.87 5.53 8.93
N ILE A 100 9.79 5.42 8.15
CA ILE A 100 9.88 4.98 6.76
C ILE A 100 10.56 6.06 5.90
N ALA A 101 10.28 7.34 6.16
CA ALA A 101 10.98 8.45 5.52
C ALA A 101 12.49 8.41 5.80
N LEU A 102 12.90 8.10 7.03
CA LEU A 102 14.32 7.87 7.36
C LEU A 102 14.90 6.69 6.58
N VAL A 103 14.20 5.55 6.50
CA VAL A 103 14.65 4.39 5.71
C VAL A 103 14.81 4.75 4.23
N MET A 104 13.84 5.43 3.65
CA MET A 104 13.89 5.87 2.25
C MET A 104 15.03 6.85 2.00
N THR A 105 15.23 7.82 2.90
CA THR A 105 16.32 8.81 2.82
C THR A 105 17.68 8.13 2.94
N SER A 106 17.86 7.23 3.93
CA SER A 106 19.11 6.48 4.10
C SER A 106 19.42 5.59 2.90
N ALA A 107 18.41 4.92 2.33
CA ALA A 107 18.58 4.11 1.13
C ALA A 107 18.97 4.99 -0.08
N ALA A 108 18.30 6.13 -0.28
CA ALA A 108 18.59 7.06 -1.36
C ALA A 108 20.02 7.62 -1.25
N LEU A 109 20.43 8.07 -0.06
CA LEU A 109 21.79 8.57 0.19
C LEU A 109 22.84 7.47 0.00
N GLY A 110 22.57 6.24 0.45
CA GLY A 110 23.47 5.11 0.28
C GLY A 110 23.71 4.77 -1.20
N ILE A 111 22.65 4.75 -2.00
CA ILE A 111 22.74 4.50 -3.45
C ILE A 111 23.45 5.66 -4.18
N ALA A 112 23.17 6.91 -3.79
CA ALA A 112 23.89 8.07 -4.33
C ALA A 112 25.39 7.98 -4.02
N ALA A 113 25.76 7.60 -2.78
CA ALA A 113 27.16 7.46 -2.38
C ALA A 113 27.91 6.34 -3.14
N ILE A 114 27.21 5.34 -3.65
CA ILE A 114 27.78 4.25 -4.47
C ILE A 114 27.73 4.60 -5.98
N GLY A 115 27.49 5.87 -6.32
CA GLY A 115 27.57 6.40 -7.69
C GLY A 115 26.32 6.15 -8.56
N HIS A 116 25.21 5.71 -7.97
CA HIS A 116 23.96 5.42 -8.68
C HIS A 116 22.93 6.57 -8.49
N GLU A 117 23.36 7.80 -8.71
CA GLU A 117 22.57 9.02 -8.44
C GLU A 117 21.25 9.07 -9.20
N ALA A 118 21.17 8.51 -10.41
CA ALA A 118 19.94 8.46 -11.20
C ALA A 118 18.83 7.60 -10.55
N PHE A 119 19.21 6.64 -9.69
CA PHE A 119 18.25 5.75 -9.03
C PHE A 119 17.82 6.23 -7.64
N ALA A 120 18.61 7.11 -7.01
CA ALA A 120 18.35 7.64 -5.67
C ALA A 120 16.99 8.34 -5.51
N PRO A 121 16.49 9.16 -6.46
CA PRO A 121 15.17 9.78 -6.36
C PRO A 121 14.02 8.75 -6.38
N HIS A 122 14.19 7.62 -7.07
CA HIS A 122 13.16 6.60 -7.15
C HIS A 122 12.97 5.85 -5.83
N LEU A 123 14.00 5.78 -5.00
CA LEU A 123 13.90 5.19 -3.66
C LEU A 123 13.06 6.04 -2.69
N MET A 124 12.98 7.35 -2.92
CA MET A 124 12.13 8.23 -2.12
C MET A 124 10.64 8.00 -2.34
N ALA A 125 10.27 7.40 -3.47
CA ALA A 125 8.87 7.14 -3.84
C ALA A 125 8.38 5.75 -3.37
N GLY A 126 9.10 5.09 -2.45
CA GLY A 126 8.77 3.76 -1.94
C GLY A 126 7.34 3.67 -1.39
N LEU A 127 6.95 4.62 -0.54
CA LEU A 127 5.61 4.71 0.06
C LEU A 127 4.53 5.03 -0.97
N ASP A 128 4.81 5.98 -1.85
CA ASP A 128 3.92 6.41 -2.91
C ASP A 128 3.61 5.25 -3.88
N GLY A 129 4.60 4.38 -4.13
CA GLY A 129 4.45 3.18 -4.95
C GLY A 129 3.54 2.09 -4.38
N MET A 130 3.01 2.27 -3.16
CA MET A 130 2.00 1.39 -2.56
C MET A 130 0.62 1.59 -3.21
N ALA A 131 0.32 2.81 -3.65
CA ALA A 131 -0.91 3.14 -4.37
C ALA A 131 -0.60 3.47 -5.83
N PHE A 132 0.49 4.15 -6.12
CA PHE A 132 0.77 4.67 -7.44
C PHE A 132 1.89 3.95 -8.16
N ASP A 133 2.01 4.19 -9.47
CA ASP A 133 2.96 3.44 -10.28
C ASP A 133 4.37 3.98 -10.12
N GLN A 134 5.31 3.07 -9.93
CA GLN A 134 6.74 3.35 -9.91
C GLN A 134 7.32 3.33 -11.32
N PHE A 135 8.18 4.29 -11.61
CA PHE A 135 8.80 4.48 -12.92
C PHE A 135 9.78 3.37 -13.30
N THR A 136 10.36 2.67 -12.31
CA THR A 136 11.39 1.66 -12.55
C THR A 136 10.96 0.30 -12.01
N HIS A 137 11.39 -0.78 -12.69
CA HIS A 137 11.14 -2.14 -12.20
C HIS A 137 11.70 -2.37 -10.79
N PRO A 138 12.95 -2.01 -10.47
CA PRO A 138 13.47 -2.17 -9.11
C PRO A 138 12.70 -1.32 -8.08
N GLY A 139 12.22 -0.13 -8.47
CA GLY A 139 11.36 0.71 -7.62
C GLY A 139 10.06 0.02 -7.22
N ARG A 140 9.47 -0.82 -8.09
CA ARG A 140 8.24 -1.58 -7.78
C ARG A 140 8.47 -2.65 -6.71
N PHE A 141 9.63 -3.30 -6.71
CA PHE A 141 10.02 -4.23 -5.65
C PHE A 141 10.38 -3.50 -4.36
N TRP A 142 11.02 -2.33 -4.47
CA TRP A 142 11.28 -1.45 -3.34
C TRP A 142 9.99 -1.02 -2.63
N SER A 143 8.97 -0.57 -3.38
CA SER A 143 7.66 -0.23 -2.82
C SER A 143 6.96 -1.43 -2.17
N ALA A 144 7.07 -2.62 -2.75
CA ALA A 144 6.56 -3.84 -2.13
C ALA A 144 7.26 -4.16 -0.80
N TRP A 145 8.56 -3.91 -0.71
CA TRP A 145 9.34 -4.08 0.51
C TRP A 145 8.98 -3.03 1.59
N ILE A 146 8.82 -1.76 1.20
CA ILE A 146 8.33 -0.72 2.10
C ILE A 146 6.93 -1.05 2.61
N ALA A 147 6.04 -1.53 1.74
CA ALA A 147 4.68 -1.90 2.11
C ALA A 147 4.63 -3.00 3.18
N ILE A 148 5.46 -4.06 3.06
CA ILE A 148 5.50 -5.11 4.09
C ILE A 148 6.07 -4.61 5.41
N ILE A 149 7.07 -3.74 5.40
CA ILE A 149 7.62 -3.15 6.63
C ILE A 149 6.58 -2.28 7.32
N VAL A 150 5.88 -1.42 6.56
CA VAL A 150 4.77 -0.62 7.09
C VAL A 150 3.73 -1.54 7.71
N LEU A 151 3.32 -2.60 7.02
CA LEU A 151 2.33 -3.55 7.54
C LEU A 151 2.79 -4.23 8.84
N LEU A 152 4.04 -4.69 8.91
CA LEU A 152 4.61 -5.28 10.13
C LEU A 152 4.68 -4.27 11.28
N MET A 153 5.03 -3.01 11.00
CA MET A 153 5.04 -1.95 12.00
C MET A 153 3.63 -1.67 12.54
N ILE A 154 2.60 -1.71 11.70
CA ILE A 154 1.20 -1.56 12.10
C ILE A 154 0.78 -2.73 12.99
N VAL A 155 0.95 -3.97 12.51
CA VAL A 155 0.58 -5.20 13.24
C VAL A 155 1.26 -5.25 14.61
N ARG A 156 2.51 -4.81 14.69
CA ARG A 156 3.25 -4.79 15.96
C ARG A 156 2.85 -3.65 16.87
N ALA A 157 2.60 -2.46 16.32
CA ALA A 157 2.10 -1.33 17.11
C ALA A 157 0.76 -1.66 17.78
N GLU A 158 -0.07 -2.50 17.17
CA GLU A 158 -1.29 -3.01 17.81
C GLU A 158 -1.00 -3.91 19.01
N HIS A 159 0.05 -4.73 18.96
CA HIS A 159 0.42 -5.67 20.02
C HIS A 159 1.19 -5.01 21.18
N ASP A 160 2.00 -3.98 20.87
CA ASP A 160 2.93 -3.34 21.80
C ASP A 160 2.42 -1.96 22.32
N ASP A 161 1.11 -1.78 22.53
CA ASP A 161 0.47 -0.53 23.03
C ASP A 161 0.86 0.75 22.25
N GLY A 162 0.88 0.69 20.92
CA GLY A 162 1.21 1.82 20.05
C GLY A 162 2.71 2.10 19.89
N ARG A 163 3.59 1.27 20.47
CA ARG A 163 5.04 1.40 20.28
C ARG A 163 5.45 0.93 18.89
N VAL A 164 5.73 1.88 18.02
CA VAL A 164 6.34 1.58 16.72
C VAL A 164 7.77 1.06 16.94
N ALA A 165 8.13 -0.08 16.34
CA ALA A 165 9.47 -0.68 16.46
C ALA A 165 10.01 -1.14 15.08
N LEU A 166 10.72 -0.25 14.38
CA LEU A 166 11.20 -0.48 13.01
C LEU A 166 12.21 -1.64 12.95
N PHE A 167 13.23 -1.64 13.81
CA PHE A 167 14.22 -2.72 13.85
C PHE A 167 13.62 -4.07 14.19
N ALA A 168 12.57 -4.06 15.02
CA ALA A 168 11.88 -5.26 15.42
C ALA A 168 11.01 -5.80 14.27
N ALA A 169 10.38 -4.92 13.47
CA ALA A 169 9.69 -5.26 12.24
C ALA A 169 10.66 -5.82 11.17
N ILE A 170 11.84 -5.21 11.01
CA ILE A 170 12.90 -5.73 10.12
C ILE A 170 13.40 -7.10 10.60
N GLY A 171 13.59 -7.28 11.91
CA GLY A 171 13.98 -8.56 12.50
C GLY A 171 12.92 -9.65 12.30
N GLU A 172 11.63 -9.29 12.36
CA GLU A 172 10.51 -10.20 12.07
C GLU A 172 10.47 -10.56 10.59
N PHE A 173 10.68 -9.59 9.70
CA PHE A 173 10.84 -9.85 8.27
C PHE A 173 11.98 -10.83 8.01
N ALA A 174 13.15 -10.63 8.62
CA ALA A 174 14.31 -11.51 8.46
C ALA A 174 14.04 -12.93 9.01
N ARG A 175 13.38 -13.03 10.18
CA ARG A 175 13.03 -14.32 10.80
C ARG A 175 12.00 -15.10 9.98
N ARG A 176 11.10 -14.41 9.27
CA ARG A 176 10.03 -15.01 8.45
C ARG A 176 10.29 -14.84 6.94
N GLY A 177 11.56 -14.62 6.57
CA GLY A 177 11.96 -14.08 5.27
C GLY A 177 11.58 -14.92 4.05
N LEU A 178 11.38 -16.24 4.20
CA LEU A 178 10.94 -17.08 3.08
C LEU A 178 9.52 -16.75 2.60
N TRP A 179 8.56 -16.62 3.52
CA TRP A 179 7.16 -16.35 3.17
C TRP A 179 6.89 -14.88 2.91
N LEU A 180 7.45 -14.01 3.74
CA LEU A 180 7.33 -12.57 3.54
C LEU A 180 8.12 -12.11 2.31
N GLY A 181 9.29 -12.72 2.06
CA GLY A 181 10.04 -12.49 0.83
C GLY A 181 9.28 -12.99 -0.41
N ALA A 182 8.66 -14.18 -0.36
CA ALA A 182 7.82 -14.66 -1.46
C ALA A 182 6.63 -13.72 -1.72
N ALA A 183 6.00 -13.17 -0.68
CA ALA A 183 4.93 -12.19 -0.82
C ALA A 183 5.41 -10.87 -1.46
N VAL A 184 6.59 -10.36 -1.07
CA VAL A 184 7.22 -9.18 -1.67
C VAL A 184 7.54 -9.43 -3.15
N ILE A 185 8.09 -10.60 -3.49
CA ILE A 185 8.41 -10.96 -4.87
C ILE A 185 7.12 -11.04 -5.70
N ALA A 186 6.10 -11.75 -5.21
CA ALA A 186 4.81 -11.87 -5.89
C ALA A 186 4.16 -10.49 -6.11
N LEU A 187 4.19 -9.63 -5.09
CA LEU A 187 3.69 -8.26 -5.19
C LEU A 187 4.47 -7.43 -6.21
N GLY A 188 5.80 -7.53 -6.21
CA GLY A 188 6.65 -6.87 -7.20
C GLY A 188 6.33 -7.30 -8.64
N VAL A 189 6.16 -8.60 -8.89
CA VAL A 189 5.78 -9.14 -10.20
C VAL A 189 4.40 -8.62 -10.63
N ILE A 190 3.42 -8.60 -9.73
CA ILE A 190 2.08 -8.09 -10.04
C ILE A 190 2.11 -6.59 -10.28
N ASN A 191 2.89 -5.81 -9.52
CA ASN A 191 3.10 -4.39 -9.78
C ASN A 191 3.74 -4.15 -11.15
N VAL A 192 4.65 -5.03 -11.60
CA VAL A 192 5.20 -4.97 -12.95
C VAL A 192 4.12 -5.22 -14.01
N ALA A 193 3.31 -6.26 -13.84
CA ALA A 193 2.21 -6.57 -14.77
C ALA A 193 1.16 -5.45 -14.84
N LEU A 194 0.75 -4.91 -13.68
CA LEU A 194 -0.18 -3.79 -13.59
C LEU A 194 0.34 -2.56 -14.30
N ALA A 195 1.64 -2.28 -14.21
CA ALA A 195 2.22 -1.12 -14.87
C ALA A 195 2.18 -1.22 -16.40
N TYR A 196 2.36 -2.42 -16.97
CA TYR A 196 2.16 -2.62 -18.41
C TYR A 196 0.71 -2.33 -18.82
N GLY A 197 -0.27 -2.83 -18.04
CA GLY A 197 -1.67 -2.50 -18.25
C GLY A 197 -1.97 -1.01 -18.09
N GLN A 198 -1.38 -0.37 -17.07
CA GLN A 198 -1.52 1.05 -16.81
C GLN A 198 -0.92 1.90 -17.93
N GLU A 199 0.22 1.50 -18.50
CA GLU A 199 0.86 2.20 -19.61
C GLU A 199 0.03 2.11 -20.89
N ALA A 200 -0.58 0.94 -21.15
CA ALA A 200 -1.49 0.78 -22.29
C ALA A 200 -2.69 1.73 -22.19
N VAL A 201 -3.31 1.82 -21.01
CA VAL A 201 -4.42 2.75 -20.76
C VAL A 201 -3.96 4.21 -20.78
N ARG A 202 -2.79 4.52 -20.21
CA ARG A 202 -2.19 5.85 -20.24
C ARG A 202 -1.97 6.32 -21.67
N SER A 203 -1.46 5.45 -22.55
CA SER A 203 -1.28 5.74 -23.97
C SER A 203 -2.61 6.05 -24.66
N ALA A 204 -3.66 5.28 -24.37
CA ALA A 204 -5.01 5.54 -24.89
C ALA A 204 -5.57 6.89 -24.40
N ILE A 205 -5.39 7.21 -23.11
CA ILE A 205 -5.81 8.50 -22.54
C ILE A 205 -5.01 9.65 -23.16
N TRP A 206 -3.71 9.48 -23.37
CA TRP A 206 -2.87 10.48 -24.02
C TRP A 206 -3.31 10.73 -25.47
N ASN A 207 -3.62 9.67 -26.22
CA ASN A 207 -4.16 9.80 -27.57
C ASN A 207 -5.51 10.55 -27.57
N PHE A 208 -6.43 10.18 -26.67
CA PHE A 208 -7.68 10.91 -26.46
C PHE A 208 -7.42 12.39 -26.11
N TRP A 209 -6.43 12.66 -25.26
CA TRP A 209 -6.09 14.02 -24.85
C TRP A 209 -5.66 14.90 -26.02
N GLN A 210 -4.85 14.35 -26.93
CA GLN A 210 -4.36 15.06 -28.11
C GLN A 210 -5.42 15.24 -29.20
N THR A 211 -6.28 14.24 -29.41
CA THR A 211 -7.25 14.23 -30.52
C THR A 211 -8.61 14.81 -30.17
N SER A 212 -8.97 14.86 -28.88
CA SER A 212 -10.28 15.30 -28.43
C SER A 212 -10.36 16.82 -28.27
N SER A 213 -11.44 17.41 -28.78
CA SER A 213 -11.85 18.79 -28.56
C SER A 213 -12.57 19.01 -27.21
N ALA A 214 -12.61 17.99 -26.35
CA ALA A 214 -13.22 18.08 -25.02
C ALA A 214 -12.58 19.17 -24.15
N SER A 215 -13.37 19.74 -23.25
CA SER A 215 -12.91 20.75 -22.29
C SER A 215 -11.79 20.22 -21.39
N GLN A 216 -10.91 21.12 -20.94
CA GLN A 216 -9.82 20.78 -20.01
C GLN A 216 -10.32 20.08 -18.73
N PHE A 217 -11.50 20.49 -18.25
CA PHE A 217 -12.15 19.85 -17.10
C PHE A 217 -12.45 18.36 -17.37
N SER A 218 -13.02 18.03 -18.53
CA SER A 218 -13.37 16.64 -18.89
C SER A 218 -12.11 15.77 -19.02
N LYS A 219 -11.05 16.34 -19.61
CA LYS A 219 -9.75 15.68 -19.74
C LYS A 219 -9.12 15.40 -18.37
N ASN A 220 -9.13 16.38 -17.47
CA ASN A 220 -8.67 16.23 -16.08
C ASN A 220 -9.50 15.19 -15.31
N LEU A 221 -10.83 15.17 -15.49
CA LEU A 221 -11.71 14.21 -14.82
C LEU A 221 -11.41 12.77 -15.26
N ILE A 222 -11.25 12.52 -16.56
CA ILE A 222 -10.90 11.20 -17.08
C ILE A 222 -9.54 10.75 -16.52
N TYR A 223 -8.55 11.65 -16.50
CA TYR A 223 -7.24 11.37 -15.93
C TYR A 223 -7.29 11.08 -14.42
N PHE A 224 -8.10 11.83 -13.68
CA PHE A 224 -8.35 11.60 -12.27
C PHE A 224 -8.97 10.23 -12.03
N VAL A 225 -10.05 9.88 -12.74
CA VAL A 225 -10.73 8.57 -12.62
C VAL A 225 -9.76 7.43 -12.93
N PHE A 226 -8.92 7.59 -13.95
CA PHE A 226 -7.88 6.63 -14.31
C PHE A 226 -6.85 6.43 -13.19
N ILE A 227 -6.23 7.52 -12.72
CA ILE A 227 -5.24 7.48 -11.63
C ILE A 227 -5.86 6.83 -10.38
N PHE A 228 -7.06 7.28 -10.03
CA PHE A 228 -7.77 6.83 -8.84
C PHE A 228 -8.12 5.34 -8.91
N SER A 229 -8.60 4.86 -10.06
CA SER A 229 -8.97 3.45 -10.25
C SER A 229 -7.76 2.53 -10.12
N PHE A 230 -6.63 2.90 -10.74
CA PHE A 230 -5.38 2.14 -10.61
C PHE A 230 -4.81 2.22 -9.20
N ALA A 231 -4.94 3.38 -8.53
CA ALA A 231 -4.50 3.54 -7.15
C ALA A 231 -5.25 2.64 -6.19
N MET A 232 -6.58 2.62 -6.32
CA MET A 232 -7.43 1.73 -5.55
C MET A 232 -7.12 0.25 -5.82
N LEU A 233 -6.98 -0.15 -7.09
CA LEU A 233 -6.65 -1.52 -7.46
C LEU A 233 -5.30 -1.97 -6.90
N ARG A 234 -4.27 -1.12 -7.00
CA ARG A 234 -2.92 -1.42 -6.50
C ARG A 234 -2.89 -1.53 -4.99
N LEU A 235 -3.55 -0.60 -4.27
CA LEU A 235 -3.62 -0.65 -2.81
C LEU A 235 -4.32 -1.94 -2.35
N TRP A 236 -5.43 -2.31 -3.01
CA TRP A 236 -6.17 -3.53 -2.71
C TRP A 236 -5.33 -4.80 -2.92
N ILE A 237 -4.65 -4.92 -4.06
CA ILE A 237 -3.76 -6.05 -4.37
C ILE A 237 -2.61 -6.12 -3.36
N THR A 238 -2.00 -4.99 -3.04
CA THR A 238 -0.91 -4.88 -2.07
C THR A 238 -1.32 -5.48 -0.73
N LEU A 239 -2.42 -5.01 -0.17
CA LEU A 239 -2.90 -5.51 1.12
C LEU A 239 -3.31 -6.97 1.06
N MET A 240 -4.02 -7.39 0.00
CA MET A 240 -4.41 -8.79 -0.17
C MET A 240 -3.19 -9.72 -0.14
N ILE A 241 -2.15 -9.43 -0.92
CA ILE A 241 -0.95 -10.27 -1.00
C ILE A 241 -0.18 -10.27 0.32
N LEU A 242 0.03 -9.10 0.92
CA LEU A 242 0.81 -8.98 2.14
C LEU A 242 0.10 -9.64 3.33
N THR A 243 -1.21 -9.48 3.46
CA THR A 243 -2.00 -10.15 4.50
C THR A 243 -2.03 -11.66 4.30
N LEU A 244 -2.16 -12.16 3.06
CA LEU A 244 -2.06 -13.59 2.76
C LEU A 244 -0.67 -14.14 3.12
N GLY A 245 0.39 -13.40 2.77
CA GLY A 245 1.77 -13.73 3.12
C GLY A 245 1.99 -13.79 4.62
N LEU A 246 1.47 -12.82 5.37
CA LEU A 246 1.50 -12.81 6.83
C LEU A 246 0.77 -14.02 7.41
N ARG A 247 -0.46 -14.30 6.98
CA ARG A 247 -1.25 -15.44 7.47
C ARG A 247 -0.51 -16.77 7.25
N GLN A 248 0.06 -16.97 6.07
CA GLN A 248 0.84 -18.18 5.78
C GLN A 248 2.11 -18.27 6.63
N SER A 249 2.73 -17.13 6.95
CA SER A 249 3.89 -17.09 7.86
C SER A 249 3.53 -17.45 9.31
N TYR A 250 2.32 -17.12 9.77
CA TYR A 250 1.86 -17.46 11.13
C TYR A 250 1.45 -18.93 11.26
N VAL A 251 0.73 -19.48 10.28
CA VAL A 251 0.22 -20.88 10.34
C VAL A 251 1.33 -21.94 10.33
N ARG A 252 2.54 -21.60 9.87
CA ARG A 252 3.68 -22.53 9.75
C ARG A 252 4.84 -22.24 10.71
N ALA A 253 4.72 -21.19 11.53
CA ALA A 253 5.69 -20.87 12.57
C ALA A 253 5.35 -21.55 13.92
N ASP A 254 4.14 -22.12 14.02
CA ASP A 254 3.70 -23.05 15.07
C ASP A 254 3.85 -24.51 14.60
#